data_AF-Q71R42-F1
#
_entry.id   AF-Q71R42-F1
#
_cell.length_a   1.000
_cell.length_b   1.000
_cell.length_c   1.000
_cell.angle_alpha   90.00
_cell.angle_beta   90.00
_cell.angle_gamma   90.00
#
_symmetry.space_group_name_H-M   'P 1'
#
loop_
_entity.id
_entity.type
_entity.pdbx_description
1 polymer ?
#
loop_
_entity_poly.entity_id
_entity_poly.type
_entity_poly.pdbx_seq_one_letter_code
_entity_poly.pdbx_strand_id
1 'polypeptide(L)'
;MHFKLNPCALAFTSLFLVACSGGKGSFDLEDVQPNKTTGVSKEEYQDVETDKKVKEQLGELMEPALGYVVKVPVSQSGARRTEISNPEAITDEDLNKIPNHETIKSVADQNYGWVVDKTADKTMKYVRSGYAIDVDHYGTRDKGYVFYKGITPSKELPQGPVLTYQGEWDFTSDANLDAKRPNSNPEFNGYGPGQRIATTSANAKGRTYTSEFEVDFSTKKLKGKLNSKTANAESLERYSIEAELKGNRFRGKAIAKDTSDAILGKSSDYLEGGFYGPKAEELAGKFITNDKSLFAVFSAKHNGSNVDTVRIIDASKIDLTHFNSSELTNFGDASVLIIDGKKMDLAGTDFKNSKTIEINGKTMVAVACCSNLEYMKFGQLWQKEGETAKDNSLFLQGERTTTDKMPKGGNYKYIGTWDALVSKGTNWIAEADNNRESGYRSEFDVNFGDKKVSGKLFDKGGVNPVFTVDAKINGNGFTGKAKTSDTGFALDSGSSRYDNVKFSDVAVNGGFYGPTGSRAWRTILP
;
A
#
# COMPACT_ATOMS: atom_id res chain seq x y z
N MET A 1 -31.71 25.37 -23.16
CA MET A 1 -31.44 25.55 -21.72
C MET A 1 -29.97 25.88 -21.55
N HIS A 2 -29.63 26.97 -20.85
CA HIS A 2 -28.24 27.29 -20.54
C HIS A 2 -27.78 26.49 -19.32
N PHE A 3 -26.81 25.59 -19.49
CA PHE A 3 -26.05 25.05 -18.37
C PHE A 3 -24.90 26.01 -18.04
N LYS A 4 -24.92 26.59 -16.84
CA LYS A 4 -23.76 27.29 -16.29
C LYS A 4 -22.68 26.25 -15.95
N LEU A 5 -21.56 26.25 -16.67
CA LEU A 5 -20.34 25.64 -16.14
C LEU A 5 -19.85 26.49 -14.96
N ASN A 6 -19.45 25.84 -13.88
CA ASN A 6 -18.85 26.49 -12.72
C ASN A 6 -17.34 26.68 -13.02
N PRO A 7 -16.79 27.91 -13.11
CA PRO A 7 -15.55 28.15 -13.86
C PRO A 7 -14.27 28.20 -13.00
N CYS A 8 -14.23 27.56 -11.83
CA CYS A 8 -13.04 27.48 -10.99
C CYS A 8 -12.87 26.04 -10.47
N ALA A 9 -11.72 25.43 -10.78
CA ALA A 9 -11.33 24.11 -10.30
C ALA A 9 -9.95 24.19 -9.64
N LEU A 10 -9.72 23.34 -8.64
CA LEU A 10 -8.62 23.48 -7.69
C LEU A 10 -8.09 22.11 -7.26
N ALA A 11 -6.81 21.84 -7.44
CA ALA A 11 -6.20 20.59 -6.97
C ALA A 11 -4.94 20.93 -6.18
N PHE A 12 -4.91 20.53 -4.91
CA PHE A 12 -3.70 20.61 -4.12
C PHE A 12 -3.42 19.32 -3.38
N THR A 13 -2.14 19.00 -3.35
CA THR A 13 -1.59 18.17 -2.28
C THR A 13 -0.50 19.01 -1.64
N SER A 14 -0.56 19.31 -0.34
CA SER A 14 0.32 20.35 0.24
C SER A 14 0.70 20.10 1.69
N LEU A 15 1.80 20.75 2.15
CA LEU A 15 2.65 20.43 3.32
C LEU A 15 3.71 19.31 2.99
N PHE A 16 4.93 19.15 3.53
CA PHE A 16 5.70 19.92 4.53
C PHE A 16 7.27 19.81 4.42
N LEU A 17 8.04 20.03 5.51
CA LEU A 17 9.51 20.22 5.73
C LEU A 17 10.54 19.50 4.82
N VAL A 18 11.75 20.11 4.68
CA VAL A 18 13.09 19.51 4.34
C VAL A 18 14.28 20.34 4.81
N ALA A 19 15.39 19.71 5.24
CA ALA A 19 16.78 20.07 4.86
C ALA A 19 17.84 19.03 5.33
N CYS A 20 18.91 18.86 4.55
CA CYS A 20 20.23 18.42 5.03
C CYS A 20 21.31 19.29 4.34
N SER A 21 22.41 19.54 5.04
CA SER A 21 23.46 20.51 4.65
C SER A 21 24.49 19.98 3.65
N GLY A 22 25.04 20.88 2.83
CA GLY A 22 26.21 20.59 1.97
C GLY A 22 26.81 21.84 1.35
N GLY A 23 27.48 22.68 2.14
CA GLY A 23 28.11 23.91 1.64
C GLY A 23 29.58 23.72 1.24
N LYS A 24 30.00 24.37 0.13
CA LYS A 24 31.30 25.04 -0.08
C LYS A 24 31.39 25.64 -1.48
N GLY A 25 31.76 26.91 -1.59
CA GLY A 25 31.99 27.59 -2.87
C GLY A 25 31.78 29.10 -2.78
N SER A 26 32.78 29.83 -2.29
CA SER A 26 32.75 31.30 -2.24
C SER A 26 33.00 31.90 -3.62
N PHE A 27 32.31 32.99 -3.95
CA PHE A 27 32.87 34.09 -4.73
C PHE A 27 32.17 35.39 -4.35
N ASP A 28 32.97 36.38 -3.94
CA ASP A 28 32.49 37.68 -3.49
C ASP A 28 31.99 38.54 -4.65
N LEU A 29 30.86 39.23 -4.42
CA LEU A 29 30.61 40.55 -5.00
C LEU A 29 30.10 41.44 -3.87
N GLU A 30 30.86 42.49 -3.55
CA GLU A 30 30.41 43.57 -2.69
C GLU A 30 29.27 44.31 -3.41
N ASP A 31 28.12 44.47 -2.76
CA ASP A 31 27.17 45.50 -3.17
C ASP A 31 26.46 46.17 -1.98
N VAL A 32 26.65 47.48 -1.95
CA VAL A 32 26.15 48.56 -1.09
C VAL A 32 24.90 48.26 -0.24
N GLN A 33 25.00 48.49 1.08
CA GLN A 33 23.84 48.52 2.00
C GLN A 33 22.91 49.73 1.78
N PRO A 34 21.58 49.52 1.71
CA PRO A 34 20.59 50.54 2.02
C PRO A 34 19.92 50.27 3.39
N ASN A 35 20.12 51.21 4.32
CA ASN A 35 19.39 51.48 5.57
C ASN A 35 18.61 50.34 6.28
N LYS A 36 19.04 50.07 7.53
CA LYS A 36 18.27 49.37 8.56
C LYS A 36 16.83 49.92 8.71
N THR A 37 15.84 49.16 8.27
CA THR A 37 14.52 49.13 8.92
C THR A 37 14.57 48.12 10.08
N THR A 38 13.93 48.46 11.20
CA THR A 38 13.94 47.64 12.43
C THR A 38 13.32 46.26 12.19
N GLY A 39 14.18 45.24 12.09
CA GLY A 39 13.75 43.85 11.96
C GLY A 39 13.06 43.37 13.23
N VAL A 40 11.79 42.97 13.09
CA VAL A 40 11.17 42.02 14.02
C VAL A 40 12.03 40.77 14.01
N SER A 41 12.45 40.28 15.18
CA SER A 41 13.25 39.07 15.30
C SER A 41 12.47 37.88 14.74
N LYS A 42 12.82 37.46 13.52
CA LYS A 42 12.28 36.26 12.88
C LYS A 42 12.85 35.06 13.64
N GLU A 43 12.01 34.40 14.42
CA GLU A 43 12.41 33.21 15.20
C GLU A 43 12.97 32.13 14.26
N GLU A 44 14.20 31.69 14.53
CA GLU A 44 14.88 30.67 13.71
C GLU A 44 14.40 29.26 14.09
N TYR A 45 13.41 28.76 13.35
CA TYR A 45 12.91 27.39 13.50
C TYR A 45 13.79 26.39 12.74
N GLN A 46 14.40 25.47 13.48
CA GLN A 46 15.16 24.33 12.95
C GLN A 46 14.32 23.05 12.97
N ASP A 47 14.72 22.06 12.18
CA ASP A 47 14.06 20.75 12.15
C ASP A 47 14.38 19.99 13.44
N VAL A 48 13.37 19.33 14.01
CA VAL A 48 13.59 18.45 15.17
C VAL A 48 14.40 17.24 14.69
N GLU A 49 15.57 17.03 15.30
CA GLU A 49 16.42 15.87 14.98
C GLU A 49 15.67 14.56 15.28
N THR A 50 15.76 13.61 14.34
CA THR A 50 15.04 12.33 14.41
C THR A 50 15.92 11.18 13.96
N ASP A 51 15.82 10.04 14.66
CA ASP A 51 16.40 8.77 14.23
C ASP A 51 15.85 8.38 12.87
N LYS A 52 16.75 8.06 11.92
CA LYS A 52 16.34 7.70 10.56
C LYS A 52 15.54 6.39 10.54
N LYS A 53 14.42 6.38 9.84
CA LYS A 53 13.59 5.19 9.56
C LYS A 53 14.47 4.08 8.99
N VAL A 54 14.67 3.03 9.78
CA VAL A 54 15.39 1.83 9.35
C VAL A 54 14.60 1.15 8.23
N LYS A 55 15.15 1.18 7.00
CA LYS A 55 14.57 0.46 5.86
C LYS A 55 14.78 -1.04 6.08
N GLU A 56 13.67 -1.76 6.20
CA GLU A 56 13.65 -3.21 6.34
C GLU A 56 14.08 -3.85 5.02
N GLN A 57 15.08 -4.73 5.05
CA GLN A 57 15.43 -5.57 3.90
C GLN A 57 14.68 -6.89 4.03
N LEU A 58 13.87 -7.21 3.02
CA LEU A 58 13.05 -8.42 2.99
C LEU A 58 13.60 -9.42 2.00
N GLY A 59 13.47 -10.70 2.31
CA GLY A 59 13.63 -11.75 1.31
C GLY A 59 12.48 -11.68 0.30
N GLU A 60 12.76 -12.05 -0.95
CA GLU A 60 11.83 -11.99 -2.10
C GLU A 60 10.42 -12.56 -1.82
N LEU A 61 10.33 -13.62 -1.00
CA LEU A 61 9.07 -14.27 -0.62
C LEU A 61 8.21 -13.44 0.36
N MET A 62 8.83 -12.51 1.09
CA MET A 62 8.25 -11.69 2.16
C MET A 62 7.91 -10.26 1.71
N GLU A 63 8.19 -9.95 0.45
CA GLU A 63 7.79 -8.71 -0.20
C GLU A 63 6.25 -8.62 -0.31
N PRO A 64 5.62 -7.48 0.04
CA PRO A 64 4.18 -7.32 -0.12
C PRO A 64 3.76 -7.24 -1.59
N ALA A 65 2.64 -7.87 -1.92
CA ALA A 65 1.96 -7.76 -3.22
C ALA A 65 0.43 -7.85 -3.04
N LEU A 66 -0.34 -7.55 -4.10
CA LEU A 66 -1.79 -7.76 -4.11
C LEU A 66 -2.12 -9.25 -3.94
N GLY A 67 -1.29 -10.12 -4.51
CA GLY A 67 -1.39 -11.56 -4.37
C GLY A 67 -0.13 -12.27 -4.87
N TYR A 68 -0.12 -13.60 -4.76
CA TYR A 68 0.89 -14.45 -5.37
C TYR A 68 0.24 -15.70 -5.97
N VAL A 69 0.82 -16.19 -7.07
CA VAL A 69 0.50 -17.48 -7.70
C VAL A 69 1.75 -18.34 -7.79
N VAL A 70 1.61 -19.66 -7.64
CA VAL A 70 2.65 -20.62 -8.00
C VAL A 70 2.10 -21.69 -8.93
N LYS A 71 2.94 -22.17 -9.83
CA LYS A 71 2.67 -23.31 -10.69
C LYS A 71 2.79 -24.62 -9.90
N VAL A 72 1.84 -25.53 -10.08
CA VAL A 72 1.83 -26.86 -9.44
C VAL A 72 2.99 -27.70 -9.99
N PRO A 73 3.95 -28.16 -9.16
CA PRO A 73 5.12 -28.91 -9.66
C PRO A 73 4.78 -30.25 -10.31
N VAL A 74 5.42 -30.51 -11.45
CA VAL A 74 5.37 -31.77 -12.20
C VAL A 74 6.79 -32.20 -12.52
N SER A 75 7.17 -33.42 -12.14
CA SER A 75 8.53 -33.93 -12.35
C SER A 75 8.78 -34.20 -13.83
N GLN A 76 9.80 -33.51 -14.36
CA GLN A 76 10.33 -33.76 -15.69
C GLN A 76 11.15 -35.07 -15.72
N SER A 77 11.38 -35.60 -16.93
CA SER A 77 12.13 -36.86 -17.09
C SER A 77 13.51 -36.79 -16.42
N GLY A 78 13.88 -37.83 -15.68
CA GLY A 78 15.12 -37.91 -14.90
C GLY A 78 15.12 -37.16 -13.56
N ALA A 79 14.23 -36.19 -13.33
CA ALA A 79 14.16 -35.47 -12.06
C ALA A 79 13.46 -36.32 -10.97
N ARG A 80 14.12 -36.49 -9.81
CA ARG A 80 13.54 -37.15 -8.64
C ARG A 80 12.77 -36.22 -7.71
N ARG A 81 13.12 -34.93 -7.74
CA ARG A 81 12.47 -33.83 -7.02
C ARG A 81 12.23 -32.66 -7.96
N THR A 82 11.10 -31.99 -7.79
CA THR A 82 10.78 -30.70 -8.40
C THR A 82 10.10 -29.85 -7.33
N GLU A 83 10.90 -28.95 -6.76
CA GLU A 83 10.53 -28.09 -5.63
C GLU A 83 9.48 -27.04 -6.01
N ILE A 84 8.86 -26.44 -4.99
CA ILE A 84 8.17 -25.15 -5.15
C ILE A 84 9.21 -24.09 -5.54
N SER A 85 9.04 -23.48 -6.70
CA SER A 85 9.88 -22.40 -7.20
C SER A 85 9.05 -21.29 -7.86
N ASN A 86 9.65 -20.11 -7.97
CA ASN A 86 9.12 -18.94 -8.69
C ASN A 86 7.66 -18.57 -8.34
N PRO A 87 7.33 -18.21 -7.08
CA PRO A 87 6.05 -17.59 -6.77
C PRO A 87 5.95 -16.21 -7.45
N GLU A 88 5.04 -16.06 -8.39
CA GLU A 88 4.86 -14.84 -9.17
C GLU A 88 3.93 -13.86 -8.43
N ALA A 89 4.36 -12.61 -8.29
CA ALA A 89 3.52 -11.56 -7.71
C ALA A 89 2.39 -11.16 -8.68
N ILE A 90 1.15 -11.19 -8.19
CA ILE A 90 -0.03 -10.79 -8.97
C ILE A 90 -0.16 -9.27 -8.88
N THR A 91 -0.21 -8.61 -10.03
CA THR A 91 -0.38 -7.15 -10.16
C THR A 91 -1.77 -6.72 -10.62
N ASP A 92 -2.59 -7.67 -11.05
CA ASP A 92 -3.90 -7.47 -11.64
C ASP A 92 -4.98 -7.27 -10.56
N GLU A 93 -5.70 -6.14 -10.62
CA GLU A 93 -6.73 -5.75 -9.64
C GLU A 93 -8.15 -6.28 -9.94
N ASP A 94 -8.38 -7.10 -10.98
CA ASP A 94 -9.70 -7.73 -11.21
C ASP A 94 -9.83 -9.04 -10.43
N LEU A 95 -10.62 -9.09 -9.36
CA LEU A 95 -10.84 -10.31 -8.58
C LEU A 95 -11.49 -11.46 -9.38
N ASN A 96 -12.18 -11.19 -10.49
CA ASN A 96 -12.79 -12.24 -11.30
C ASN A 96 -11.77 -12.93 -12.21
N LYS A 97 -10.63 -12.28 -12.46
CA LYS A 97 -9.56 -12.81 -13.30
C LYS A 97 -8.61 -13.69 -12.48
N ILE A 98 -8.84 -14.99 -12.60
CA ILE A 98 -8.03 -16.05 -12.01
C ILE A 98 -6.63 -16.03 -12.68
N PRO A 99 -5.52 -15.98 -11.91
CA PRO A 99 -4.16 -15.97 -12.46
C PRO A 99 -3.88 -17.20 -13.33
N ASN A 100 -3.30 -16.96 -14.52
CA ASN A 100 -2.89 -18.00 -15.49
C ASN A 100 -4.01 -18.98 -15.92
N HIS A 101 -5.29 -18.62 -15.73
CA HIS A 101 -6.43 -19.49 -16.02
C HIS A 101 -6.55 -19.89 -17.50
N GLU A 102 -6.52 -18.92 -18.41
CA GLU A 102 -6.57 -19.21 -19.86
C GLU A 102 -5.35 -20.01 -20.33
N THR A 103 -4.20 -19.85 -19.66
CA THR A 103 -2.98 -20.64 -19.93
C THR A 103 -3.20 -22.11 -19.58
N ILE A 104 -3.66 -22.42 -18.36
CA ILE A 104 -3.91 -23.83 -17.99
C ILE A 104 -5.08 -24.41 -18.79
N LYS A 105 -6.12 -23.63 -19.08
CA LYS A 105 -7.25 -24.06 -19.90
C LYS A 105 -6.83 -24.45 -21.31
N SER A 106 -6.00 -23.63 -21.98
CA SER A 106 -5.44 -23.97 -23.29
C SER A 106 -4.61 -25.27 -23.26
N VAL A 107 -3.82 -25.49 -22.21
CA VAL A 107 -3.07 -26.76 -22.00
C VAL A 107 -3.99 -27.95 -21.70
N ALA A 108 -5.09 -27.73 -20.99
CA ALA A 108 -6.10 -28.74 -20.70
C ALA A 108 -6.81 -29.16 -21.99
N ASP A 109 -7.43 -28.20 -22.69
CA ASP A 109 -8.21 -28.39 -23.92
C ASP A 109 -7.40 -29.12 -25.01
N GLN A 110 -6.13 -28.75 -25.21
CA GLN A 110 -5.23 -29.37 -26.21
C GLN A 110 -4.90 -30.85 -25.95
N ASN A 111 -5.08 -31.34 -24.71
CA ASN A 111 -4.82 -32.74 -24.36
C ASN A 111 -6.01 -33.37 -23.62
N TYR A 112 -7.24 -32.94 -23.94
CA TYR A 112 -8.50 -33.50 -23.42
C TYR A 112 -8.60 -33.54 -21.88
N GLY A 113 -7.99 -32.55 -21.21
CA GLY A 113 -8.13 -32.34 -19.76
C GLY A 113 -9.36 -31.52 -19.40
N TRP A 114 -9.56 -31.30 -18.09
CA TRP A 114 -10.68 -30.52 -17.56
C TRP A 114 -10.21 -29.64 -16.40
N VAL A 115 -10.29 -28.33 -16.56
CA VAL A 115 -9.91 -27.38 -15.50
C VAL A 115 -11.05 -27.22 -14.48
N VAL A 116 -10.72 -27.38 -13.21
CA VAL A 116 -11.56 -26.99 -12.06
C VAL A 116 -10.85 -25.89 -11.28
N ASP A 117 -11.56 -24.81 -11.01
CA ASP A 117 -11.10 -23.72 -10.16
C ASP A 117 -11.83 -23.67 -8.82
N LYS A 118 -11.20 -22.98 -7.86
CA LYS A 118 -11.71 -22.67 -6.53
C LYS A 118 -11.12 -21.33 -6.12
N THR A 119 -11.96 -20.37 -5.73
CA THR A 119 -11.52 -18.98 -5.51
C THR A 119 -12.08 -18.30 -4.25
N ALA A 120 -12.97 -18.96 -3.51
CA ALA A 120 -13.73 -18.41 -2.37
C ALA A 120 -14.64 -17.20 -2.71
N ASP A 121 -14.97 -16.99 -3.99
CA ASP A 121 -15.86 -15.95 -4.51
C ASP A 121 -17.22 -15.81 -3.80
N LYS A 122 -17.84 -16.95 -3.42
CA LYS A 122 -19.14 -17.00 -2.73
C LYS A 122 -19.08 -16.50 -1.29
N THR A 123 -17.90 -16.42 -0.68
CA THR A 123 -17.73 -16.07 0.73
C THR A 123 -16.96 -14.76 0.94
N MET A 124 -16.07 -14.39 0.00
CA MET A 124 -15.16 -13.26 0.08
C MET A 124 -15.50 -12.17 -0.96
N LYS A 125 -15.38 -10.90 -0.56
CA LYS A 125 -15.67 -9.70 -1.37
C LYS A 125 -14.41 -8.99 -1.87
N TYR A 126 -13.35 -9.00 -1.09
CA TYR A 126 -12.09 -8.28 -1.33
C TYR A 126 -10.91 -9.21 -1.62
N VAL A 127 -11.01 -10.50 -1.27
CA VAL A 127 -9.97 -11.51 -1.58
C VAL A 127 -10.48 -12.67 -2.43
N ARG A 128 -9.54 -13.37 -3.06
CA ARG A 128 -9.71 -14.69 -3.68
C ARG A 128 -8.55 -15.58 -3.26
N SER A 129 -8.81 -16.85 -2.98
CA SER A 129 -7.79 -17.83 -2.65
C SER A 129 -8.22 -19.22 -3.10
N GLY A 130 -7.26 -20.02 -3.55
CA GLY A 130 -7.50 -21.40 -3.96
C GLY A 130 -6.60 -21.80 -5.13
N TYR A 131 -7.20 -22.35 -6.18
CA TYR A 131 -6.49 -23.00 -7.28
C TYR A 131 -7.24 -22.95 -8.61
N ALA A 132 -6.53 -23.23 -9.69
CA ALA A 132 -7.09 -23.60 -11.00
C ALA A 132 -6.25 -24.75 -11.55
N ILE A 133 -6.84 -25.95 -11.62
CA ILE A 133 -6.13 -27.22 -11.81
C ILE A 133 -6.85 -28.08 -12.85
N ASP A 134 -6.08 -28.65 -13.78
CA ASP A 134 -6.53 -29.75 -14.63
C ASP A 134 -6.66 -31.03 -13.77
N VAL A 135 -7.89 -31.52 -13.60
CA VAL A 135 -8.16 -32.70 -12.76
C VAL A 135 -7.86 -34.01 -13.48
N ASP A 136 -7.85 -33.99 -14.81
CA ASP A 136 -7.50 -35.11 -15.69
C ASP A 136 -6.03 -35.01 -16.16
N HIS A 137 -5.18 -34.42 -15.30
CA HIS A 137 -3.76 -34.25 -15.56
C HIS A 137 -3.01 -35.59 -15.66
N TYR A 138 -2.15 -35.70 -16.67
CA TYR A 138 -1.21 -36.81 -16.84
C TYR A 138 0.07 -36.35 -17.55
N GLY A 139 1.13 -37.16 -17.47
CA GLY A 139 2.40 -36.88 -18.14
C GLY A 139 3.14 -35.67 -17.57
N THR A 140 3.82 -34.91 -18.44
CA THR A 140 4.69 -33.78 -18.08
C THR A 140 4.10 -32.40 -18.41
N ARG A 141 2.83 -32.33 -18.85
CA ARG A 141 2.12 -31.05 -19.10
C ARG A 141 1.91 -30.28 -17.80
N ASP A 142 1.48 -29.04 -17.91
CA ASP A 142 1.16 -28.21 -16.74
C ASP A 142 -0.10 -28.76 -16.05
N LYS A 143 -0.04 -28.90 -14.71
CA LYS A 143 -1.20 -29.31 -13.91
C LYS A 143 -2.09 -28.13 -13.49
N GLY A 144 -1.53 -26.92 -13.43
CA GLY A 144 -2.25 -25.71 -13.03
C GLY A 144 -1.53 -24.92 -11.96
N TYR A 145 -2.30 -24.18 -11.16
CA TYR A 145 -1.80 -23.12 -10.30
C TYR A 145 -2.54 -23.06 -8.95
N VAL A 146 -1.83 -22.60 -7.91
CA VAL A 146 -2.37 -22.29 -6.57
C VAL A 146 -2.07 -20.82 -6.26
N PHE A 147 -3.04 -20.06 -5.76
CA PHE A 147 -2.91 -18.62 -5.61
C PHE A 147 -3.76 -18.01 -4.48
N TYR A 148 -3.37 -16.80 -4.06
CA TYR A 148 -4.27 -15.83 -3.45
C TYR A 148 -4.10 -14.47 -4.12
N LYS A 149 -5.15 -13.65 -4.17
CA LYS A 149 -5.09 -12.22 -4.49
C LYS A 149 -6.12 -11.45 -3.68
N GLY A 150 -5.89 -10.16 -3.47
CA GLY A 150 -6.89 -9.27 -2.90
C GLY A 150 -6.76 -7.85 -3.44
N ILE A 151 -7.85 -7.11 -3.36
CA ILE A 151 -7.97 -5.70 -3.76
C ILE A 151 -8.19 -4.80 -2.56
N THR A 152 -7.95 -3.50 -2.74
CA THR A 152 -8.12 -2.50 -1.68
C THR A 152 -7.40 -2.90 -0.38
N PRO A 153 -6.04 -3.01 -0.38
CA PRO A 153 -5.29 -3.25 0.85
C PRO A 153 -5.68 -2.22 1.92
N SER A 154 -5.97 -2.69 3.13
CA SER A 154 -6.70 -1.89 4.12
C SER A 154 -5.95 -0.63 4.51
N LYS A 155 -6.68 0.49 4.59
CA LYS A 155 -6.13 1.79 5.02
C LYS A 155 -6.57 2.16 6.42
N GLU A 156 -7.61 1.51 6.93
CA GLU A 156 -8.01 1.55 8.33
C GLU A 156 -7.91 0.14 8.91
N LEU A 157 -7.48 0.02 10.17
CA LEU A 157 -7.53 -1.24 10.91
C LEU A 157 -8.48 -1.10 12.11
N PRO A 158 -9.15 -2.20 12.53
CA PRO A 158 -9.91 -2.29 13.76
C PRO A 158 -9.17 -1.82 15.00
N GLN A 159 -9.91 -1.24 15.94
CA GLN A 159 -9.48 -1.00 17.32
C GLN A 159 -10.36 -1.77 18.30
N GLY A 160 -9.80 -2.10 19.47
CA GLY A 160 -10.51 -2.78 20.55
C GLY A 160 -10.16 -4.27 20.67
N PRO A 161 -11.14 -5.17 20.84
CA PRO A 161 -10.91 -6.57 21.18
C PRO A 161 -10.30 -7.37 20.02
N VAL A 162 -9.75 -8.54 20.36
CA VAL A 162 -9.28 -9.53 19.39
C VAL A 162 -10.42 -9.92 18.45
N LEU A 163 -10.17 -9.87 17.14
CA LEU A 163 -11.13 -10.28 16.12
C LEU A 163 -10.80 -11.67 15.57
N THR A 164 -11.82 -12.51 15.47
CA THR A 164 -11.72 -13.83 14.84
C THR A 164 -12.07 -13.74 13.36
N TYR A 165 -11.14 -14.14 12.50
CA TYR A 165 -11.33 -14.30 11.06
C TYR A 165 -11.45 -15.78 10.75
N GLN A 166 -12.44 -16.18 9.95
CA GLN A 166 -12.64 -17.57 9.52
C GLN A 166 -12.74 -17.67 8.00
N GLY A 167 -12.26 -18.77 7.45
CA GLY A 167 -12.32 -19.05 6.03
C GLY A 167 -11.65 -20.38 5.67
N GLU A 168 -10.88 -20.39 4.60
CA GLU A 168 -10.30 -21.58 4.00
C GLU A 168 -8.81 -21.44 3.72
N TRP A 169 -8.16 -22.57 3.42
CA TRP A 169 -6.80 -22.62 2.91
C TRP A 169 -6.64 -23.73 1.87
N ASP A 170 -5.66 -23.56 0.99
CA ASP A 170 -5.36 -24.46 -0.12
C ASP A 170 -3.85 -24.55 -0.31
N PHE A 171 -3.37 -25.57 -1.01
CA PHE A 171 -1.92 -25.79 -1.18
C PHE A 171 -1.57 -26.63 -2.40
N THR A 172 -0.28 -26.59 -2.74
CA THR A 172 0.42 -27.58 -3.57
C THR A 172 1.70 -28.03 -2.90
N SER A 173 2.02 -29.33 -2.96
CA SER A 173 3.32 -29.85 -2.55
C SER A 173 4.40 -29.62 -3.62
N ASP A 174 5.64 -29.99 -3.33
CA ASP A 174 6.62 -30.38 -4.35
C ASP A 174 6.23 -31.72 -5.00
N ALA A 175 6.86 -32.07 -6.12
CA ALA A 175 6.88 -33.45 -6.61
C ALA A 175 8.19 -34.11 -6.15
N ASN A 176 8.12 -35.20 -5.40
CA ASN A 176 9.29 -35.80 -4.77
C ASN A 176 9.15 -37.33 -4.56
N LEU A 177 9.94 -38.09 -5.30
CA LEU A 177 10.02 -39.57 -5.21
C LEU A 177 10.73 -40.06 -3.94
N ASP A 178 11.59 -39.24 -3.34
CA ASP A 178 12.41 -39.61 -2.17
C ASP A 178 11.76 -39.22 -0.82
N ALA A 179 10.67 -38.46 -0.84
CA ALA A 179 9.93 -38.01 0.35
C ALA A 179 9.14 -39.11 1.11
N LYS A 180 9.33 -40.39 0.77
CA LYS A 180 8.63 -41.56 1.37
C LYS A 180 7.09 -41.46 1.34
N ARG A 181 6.53 -40.71 0.38
CA ARG A 181 5.08 -40.59 0.18
C ARG A 181 4.49 -41.94 -0.26
N PRO A 182 3.42 -42.44 0.39
CA PRO A 182 2.92 -43.78 0.12
C PRO A 182 2.20 -43.89 -1.23
N ASN A 183 2.29 -45.06 -1.85
CA ASN A 183 1.62 -45.35 -3.13
C ASN A 183 0.08 -45.26 -3.02
N SER A 184 -0.48 -45.59 -1.85
CA SER A 184 -1.87 -45.32 -1.50
C SER A 184 -1.90 -44.43 -0.27
N ASN A 185 -2.54 -43.26 -0.38
CA ASN A 185 -2.61 -42.27 0.69
C ASN A 185 -4.06 -42.19 1.24
N PRO A 186 -4.28 -42.18 2.57
CA PRO A 186 -5.63 -42.12 3.15
C PRO A 186 -6.29 -40.73 3.06
N GLU A 187 -5.52 -39.69 2.73
CA GLU A 187 -5.97 -38.30 2.61
C GLU A 187 -6.08 -37.82 1.16
N PHE A 188 -5.25 -38.31 0.24
CA PHE A 188 -5.22 -37.85 -1.15
C PHE A 188 -5.58 -38.94 -2.17
N ASN A 189 -6.26 -38.54 -3.25
CA ASN A 189 -6.62 -39.35 -4.40
C ASN A 189 -5.43 -39.60 -5.35
N GLY A 190 -5.55 -40.65 -6.16
CA GLY A 190 -4.51 -41.11 -7.08
C GLY A 190 -3.51 -42.09 -6.48
N TYR A 191 -2.62 -42.60 -7.32
CA TYR A 191 -1.51 -43.47 -6.95
C TYR A 191 -0.23 -42.63 -6.77
N GLY A 192 0.41 -42.74 -5.60
CA GLY A 192 1.60 -41.95 -5.25
C GLY A 192 1.40 -40.43 -5.27
N PRO A 193 0.36 -39.87 -4.62
CA PRO A 193 0.14 -38.42 -4.62
C PRO A 193 1.35 -37.67 -4.05
N GLY A 194 1.85 -36.68 -4.80
CA GLY A 194 3.07 -35.95 -4.48
C GLY A 194 4.38 -36.64 -4.89
N GLN A 195 4.37 -37.84 -5.49
CA GLN A 195 5.60 -38.52 -5.93
C GLN A 195 6.18 -37.92 -7.22
N ARG A 196 5.44 -38.01 -8.34
CA ARG A 196 5.85 -37.46 -9.66
C ARG A 196 5.12 -36.19 -10.05
N ILE A 197 3.95 -35.97 -9.46
CA ILE A 197 3.08 -34.83 -9.67
C ILE A 197 2.72 -34.36 -8.27
N ALA A 198 2.85 -33.06 -8.01
CA ALA A 198 2.49 -32.49 -6.72
C ALA A 198 1.03 -32.80 -6.35
N THR A 199 0.79 -33.10 -5.08
CA THR A 199 -0.57 -33.18 -4.55
C THR A 199 -1.04 -31.79 -4.17
N THR A 200 -2.35 -31.58 -4.20
CA THR A 200 -2.98 -30.30 -3.89
C THR A 200 -4.19 -30.52 -2.99
N SER A 201 -4.72 -29.46 -2.39
CA SER A 201 -5.99 -29.52 -1.65
C SER A 201 -7.15 -30.06 -2.50
N ALA A 202 -7.16 -29.77 -3.81
CA ALA A 202 -8.11 -30.32 -4.78
C ALA A 202 -8.09 -31.86 -4.89
N ASN A 203 -6.98 -32.51 -4.50
CA ASN A 203 -6.84 -33.96 -4.55
C ASN A 203 -7.32 -34.67 -3.27
N ALA A 204 -7.90 -33.97 -2.29
CA ALA A 204 -8.26 -34.56 -1.00
C ALA A 204 -9.50 -35.47 -1.03
N LYS A 205 -9.48 -36.50 -0.19
CA LYS A 205 -10.54 -37.50 0.01
C LYS A 205 -11.47 -37.06 1.14
N GLY A 206 -12.68 -36.61 0.77
CA GLY A 206 -13.76 -36.33 1.73
C GLY A 206 -13.37 -35.34 2.83
N ARG A 207 -12.51 -34.36 2.50
CA ARG A 207 -11.97 -33.38 3.43
C ARG A 207 -12.10 -31.96 2.89
N THR A 208 -12.30 -31.02 3.81
CA THR A 208 -12.25 -29.57 3.55
C THR A 208 -11.13 -28.94 4.38
N TYR A 209 -10.59 -27.82 3.91
CA TYR A 209 -9.45 -27.14 4.52
C TYR A 209 -9.88 -25.77 5.03
N THR A 210 -10.02 -25.62 6.35
CA THR A 210 -10.57 -24.42 7.00
C THR A 210 -9.50 -23.67 7.77
N SER A 211 -9.48 -22.35 7.66
CA SER A 211 -8.56 -21.45 8.36
C SER A 211 -9.30 -20.63 9.42
N GLU A 212 -8.63 -20.38 10.54
CA GLU A 212 -9.12 -19.52 11.63
C GLU A 212 -7.95 -18.68 12.16
N PHE A 213 -8.19 -17.39 12.39
CA PHE A 213 -7.17 -16.45 12.88
C PHE A 213 -7.73 -15.56 13.98
N GLU A 214 -6.98 -15.40 15.05
CA GLU A 214 -7.21 -14.42 16.11
C GLU A 214 -6.24 -13.25 15.89
N VAL A 215 -6.80 -12.06 15.61
CA VAL A 215 -6.02 -10.86 15.30
C VAL A 215 -6.19 -9.83 16.42
N ASP A 216 -5.09 -9.55 17.10
CA ASP A 216 -4.98 -8.50 18.10
C ASP A 216 -4.30 -7.28 17.47
N PHE A 217 -5.12 -6.33 17.02
CA PHE A 217 -4.66 -5.07 16.45
C PHE A 217 -4.00 -4.14 17.48
N SER A 218 -4.25 -4.35 18.78
CA SER A 218 -3.65 -3.54 19.86
C SER A 218 -2.20 -3.95 20.14
N THR A 219 -1.92 -5.26 20.22
CA THR A 219 -0.55 -5.77 20.37
C THR A 219 0.17 -6.02 19.04
N LYS A 220 -0.52 -5.82 17.91
CA LYS A 220 -0.05 -6.05 16.53
C LYS A 220 0.37 -7.50 16.29
N LYS A 221 -0.41 -8.45 16.80
CA LYS A 221 -0.14 -9.90 16.67
C LYS A 221 -1.31 -10.64 16.05
N LEU A 222 -0.98 -11.65 15.26
CA LEU A 222 -1.92 -12.60 14.67
C LEU A 222 -1.50 -14.01 15.07
N LYS A 223 -2.45 -14.77 15.60
CA LYS A 223 -2.36 -16.21 15.77
C LYS A 223 -3.36 -16.87 14.83
N GLY A 224 -3.11 -18.11 14.42
CA GLY A 224 -4.07 -18.84 13.61
C GLY A 224 -3.86 -20.33 13.59
N LYS A 225 -4.84 -21.01 13.00
CA LYS A 225 -4.90 -22.46 12.85
C LYS A 225 -5.38 -22.80 11.45
N LEU A 226 -4.61 -23.62 10.75
CA LEU A 226 -5.03 -24.23 9.49
C LEU A 226 -5.41 -25.68 9.77
N ASN A 227 -6.66 -26.03 9.52
CA ASN A 227 -7.25 -27.32 9.86
C ASN A 227 -7.67 -28.07 8.60
N SER A 228 -7.63 -29.40 8.63
CA SER A 228 -8.43 -30.23 7.75
C SER A 228 -9.64 -30.77 8.52
N LYS A 229 -10.82 -30.80 7.91
CA LYS A 229 -12.03 -31.40 8.47
C LYS A 229 -12.48 -32.58 7.61
N THR A 230 -12.83 -33.71 8.23
CA THR A 230 -13.43 -34.85 7.52
C THR A 230 -14.94 -34.64 7.33
N ALA A 231 -15.57 -35.45 6.49
CA ALA A 231 -17.03 -35.48 6.35
C ALA A 231 -17.80 -35.71 7.68
N ASN A 232 -17.16 -36.34 8.68
CA ASN A 232 -17.72 -36.57 10.01
C ASN A 232 -17.47 -35.39 10.99
N ALA A 233 -17.05 -34.23 10.48
CA ALA A 233 -16.70 -33.02 11.22
C ALA A 233 -15.51 -33.14 12.20
N GLU A 234 -14.75 -34.22 12.17
CA GLU A 234 -13.48 -34.31 12.90
C GLU A 234 -12.47 -33.31 12.33
N SER A 235 -11.98 -32.40 13.19
CA SER A 235 -11.06 -31.33 12.82
C SER A 235 -9.65 -31.65 13.30
N LEU A 236 -8.68 -31.68 12.39
CA LEU A 236 -7.27 -31.90 12.67
C LEU A 236 -6.47 -30.65 12.31
N GLU A 237 -5.87 -30.01 13.32
CA GLU A 237 -4.96 -28.87 13.13
C GLU A 237 -3.68 -29.34 12.43
N ARG A 238 -3.39 -28.75 11.26
CA ARG A 238 -2.19 -29.05 10.45
C ARG A 238 -1.07 -28.06 10.73
N TYR A 239 -1.43 -26.79 10.89
CA TYR A 239 -0.48 -25.72 11.17
C TYR A 239 -1.01 -24.76 12.23
N SER A 240 -0.16 -24.37 13.18
CA SER A 240 -0.34 -23.11 13.91
C SER A 240 0.38 -21.98 13.16
N ILE A 241 -0.24 -20.81 13.13
CA ILE A 241 0.29 -19.59 12.53
C ILE A 241 0.64 -18.60 13.65
N GLU A 242 1.81 -17.98 13.57
CA GLU A 242 2.23 -16.86 14.43
C GLU A 242 2.81 -15.76 13.54
N ALA A 243 2.25 -14.54 13.59
CA ALA A 243 2.71 -13.40 12.80
C ALA A 243 2.58 -12.06 13.55
N GLU A 244 3.38 -11.09 13.12
CA GLU A 244 3.34 -9.70 13.59
C GLU A 244 2.85 -8.76 12.48
N LEU A 245 2.12 -7.71 12.85
CA LEU A 245 1.48 -6.77 11.93
C LEU A 245 2.37 -5.53 11.67
N LYS A 246 2.60 -5.22 10.39
CA LYS A 246 3.31 -4.02 9.93
C LYS A 246 2.55 -3.38 8.77
N GLY A 247 2.13 -2.13 8.94
CA GLY A 247 1.20 -1.50 7.99
C GLY A 247 -0.12 -2.26 7.94
N ASN A 248 -0.57 -2.61 6.73
CA ASN A 248 -1.71 -3.51 6.50
C ASN A 248 -1.27 -4.95 6.18
N ARG A 249 -0.01 -5.30 6.43
CA ARG A 249 0.58 -6.63 6.20
C ARG A 249 0.85 -7.34 7.52
N PHE A 250 0.99 -8.66 7.45
CA PHE A 250 1.50 -9.48 8.54
C PHE A 250 2.59 -10.42 8.03
N ARG A 251 3.59 -10.69 8.88
CA ARG A 251 4.71 -11.58 8.57
C ARG A 251 5.03 -12.49 9.75
N GLY A 252 5.43 -13.73 9.46
CA GLY A 252 5.82 -14.68 10.50
C GLY A 252 6.01 -16.09 9.95
N LYS A 253 5.48 -17.07 10.68
CA LYS A 253 5.76 -18.50 10.50
C LYS A 253 4.50 -19.38 10.54
N ALA A 254 4.60 -20.52 9.87
CA ALA A 254 3.64 -21.62 9.95
C ALA A 254 4.33 -22.86 10.55
N ILE A 255 3.83 -23.36 11.67
CA ILE A 255 4.43 -24.45 12.45
C ILE A 255 3.61 -25.71 12.20
N ALA A 256 4.20 -26.71 11.53
CA ALA A 256 3.55 -27.99 11.27
C ALA A 256 3.27 -28.76 12.59
N LYS A 257 2.08 -29.34 12.70
CA LYS A 257 1.64 -30.08 13.90
C LYS A 257 2.10 -31.54 13.93
N ASP A 258 2.15 -32.18 12.78
CA ASP A 258 2.65 -33.55 12.64
C ASP A 258 3.86 -33.56 11.71
N THR A 259 5.06 -33.56 12.29
CA THR A 259 6.32 -33.58 11.52
C THR A 259 6.62 -34.93 10.84
N SER A 260 5.81 -35.96 11.11
CA SER A 260 5.88 -37.25 10.43
C SER A 260 5.07 -37.30 9.12
N ASP A 261 4.17 -36.33 8.89
CA ASP A 261 3.42 -36.20 7.64
C ASP A 261 4.36 -35.90 6.46
N ALA A 262 4.36 -36.79 5.46
CA ALA A 262 5.24 -36.72 4.28
C ALA A 262 4.90 -35.59 3.28
N ILE A 263 3.84 -34.83 3.54
CA ILE A 263 3.31 -33.77 2.65
C ILE A 263 3.14 -32.46 3.45
N LEU A 264 2.50 -32.52 4.62
CA LEU A 264 2.16 -31.35 5.46
C LEU A 264 3.02 -31.24 6.74
N GLY A 265 4.07 -32.06 6.88
CA GLY A 265 4.90 -32.12 8.10
C GLY A 265 6.11 -31.18 8.14
N LYS A 266 6.10 -30.11 7.35
CA LYS A 266 7.22 -29.15 7.25
C LYS A 266 6.76 -27.74 7.59
N SER A 267 7.52 -27.07 8.46
CA SER A 267 7.27 -25.69 8.89
C SER A 267 7.83 -24.66 7.90
N SER A 268 7.40 -23.41 8.06
CA SER A 268 7.79 -22.25 7.27
C SER A 268 8.10 -21.07 8.17
N ASP A 269 9.23 -20.40 7.94
CA ASP A 269 9.54 -19.06 8.48
C ASP A 269 9.23 -17.95 7.45
N TYR A 270 8.51 -18.31 6.37
CA TYR A 270 8.22 -17.47 5.21
C TYR A 270 6.72 -17.29 4.98
N LEU A 271 5.99 -16.89 6.03
CA LEU A 271 4.57 -16.54 5.94
C LEU A 271 4.39 -15.03 5.77
N GLU A 272 3.67 -14.63 4.72
CA GLU A 272 3.34 -13.23 4.42
C GLU A 272 1.89 -13.14 3.94
N GLY A 273 1.20 -12.08 4.36
CA GLY A 273 -0.10 -11.72 3.82
C GLY A 273 -0.51 -10.32 4.26
N GLY A 274 -1.77 -9.98 4.04
CA GLY A 274 -2.30 -8.70 4.50
C GLY A 274 -3.81 -8.67 4.63
N PHE A 275 -4.28 -7.52 5.10
CA PHE A 275 -5.68 -7.18 5.22
C PHE A 275 -6.16 -6.45 3.97
N TYR A 276 -7.40 -6.78 3.57
CA TYR A 276 -8.04 -6.32 2.35
C TYR A 276 -9.48 -5.89 2.65
N GLY A 277 -9.98 -5.00 1.80
CA GLY A 277 -11.14 -4.16 2.10
C GLY A 277 -10.75 -2.90 2.89
N PRO A 278 -11.51 -1.80 2.79
CA PRO A 278 -11.16 -0.52 3.40
C PRO A 278 -10.81 -0.58 4.90
N LYS A 279 -11.44 -1.50 5.63
CA LYS A 279 -11.50 -1.61 7.10
C LYS A 279 -10.99 -2.94 7.64
N ALA A 280 -10.20 -3.67 6.85
CA ALA A 280 -9.69 -5.01 7.16
C ALA A 280 -10.80 -6.06 7.36
N GLU A 281 -11.86 -5.96 6.56
CA GLU A 281 -12.96 -6.93 6.52
C GLU A 281 -12.47 -8.37 6.26
N GLU A 282 -11.41 -8.49 5.46
CA GLU A 282 -10.86 -9.76 4.99
C GLU A 282 -9.35 -9.78 5.12
N LEU A 283 -8.78 -10.98 5.18
CA LEU A 283 -7.34 -11.20 5.10
C LEU A 283 -7.03 -12.33 4.12
N ALA A 284 -5.86 -12.26 3.50
CA ALA A 284 -5.32 -13.35 2.70
C ALA A 284 -3.80 -13.35 2.72
N GLY A 285 -3.19 -14.52 2.51
CA GLY A 285 -1.75 -14.70 2.57
C GLY A 285 -1.28 -16.04 2.04
N LYS A 286 0.04 -16.22 2.08
CA LYS A 286 0.76 -17.43 1.69
C LYS A 286 1.79 -17.85 2.74
N PHE A 287 2.26 -19.09 2.66
CA PHE A 287 3.57 -19.45 3.17
C PHE A 287 4.24 -20.51 2.29
N ILE A 288 5.57 -20.61 2.40
CA ILE A 288 6.40 -21.62 1.71
C ILE A 288 7.29 -22.31 2.73
N THR A 289 7.26 -23.64 2.80
CA THR A 289 8.06 -24.38 3.79
C THR A 289 9.55 -24.17 3.59
N ASN A 290 10.32 -24.28 4.67
CA ASN A 290 11.76 -23.98 4.67
C ASN A 290 12.56 -24.86 3.69
N ASP A 291 12.05 -26.04 3.37
CA ASP A 291 12.61 -27.00 2.41
C ASP A 291 11.94 -26.95 1.03
N LYS A 292 11.07 -25.96 0.77
CA LYS A 292 10.29 -25.77 -0.45
C LYS A 292 9.42 -26.98 -0.86
N SER A 293 9.01 -27.80 0.11
CA SER A 293 8.14 -28.96 -0.12
C SER A 293 6.65 -28.63 -0.20
N LEU A 294 6.22 -27.42 0.20
CA LEU A 294 4.82 -27.00 0.18
C LEU A 294 4.69 -25.48 -0.04
N PHE A 295 3.75 -25.08 -0.89
CA PHE A 295 3.22 -23.72 -1.00
C PHE A 295 1.76 -23.76 -0.54
N ALA A 296 1.41 -22.96 0.46
CA ALA A 296 0.05 -22.86 0.97
C ALA A 296 -0.46 -21.41 0.86
N VAL A 297 -1.75 -21.27 0.62
CA VAL A 297 -2.49 -20.01 0.54
C VAL A 297 -3.72 -20.08 1.44
N PHE A 298 -4.15 -18.94 1.98
CA PHE A 298 -5.30 -18.86 2.85
C PHE A 298 -6.06 -17.54 2.66
N SER A 299 -7.36 -17.60 2.94
CA SER A 299 -8.22 -16.41 3.03
C SER A 299 -9.21 -16.59 4.18
N ALA A 300 -9.54 -15.49 4.86
CA ALA A 300 -10.50 -15.47 5.95
C ALA A 300 -11.16 -14.10 6.11
N LYS A 301 -12.35 -14.06 6.70
CA LYS A 301 -13.08 -12.82 6.99
C LYS A 301 -13.58 -12.80 8.44
N HIS A 302 -13.72 -11.62 9.02
CA HIS A 302 -14.40 -11.47 10.31
C HIS A 302 -15.87 -11.11 10.09
N ASN A 303 -16.76 -11.55 10.99
CA ASN A 303 -18.19 -11.20 10.98
C ASN A 303 -18.51 -10.06 11.96
N GLY A 304 -17.51 -9.23 12.30
CA GLY A 304 -17.66 -8.13 13.25
C GLY A 304 -18.53 -7.02 12.67
N SER A 305 -19.63 -6.69 13.36
CA SER A 305 -20.52 -5.58 12.99
C SER A 305 -20.14 -4.32 13.78
N ASN A 306 -20.20 -3.15 13.14
CA ASN A 306 -19.87 -1.85 13.74
C ASN A 306 -18.51 -1.82 14.45
N VAL A 307 -17.49 -2.43 13.83
CA VAL A 307 -16.12 -2.40 14.32
C VAL A 307 -15.55 -1.01 14.13
N ASP A 308 -15.15 -0.36 15.23
CA ASP A 308 -14.44 0.91 15.19
C ASP A 308 -13.07 0.73 14.54
N THR A 309 -12.70 1.64 13.64
CA THR A 309 -11.47 1.57 12.86
C THR A 309 -10.68 2.88 12.93
N VAL A 310 -9.36 2.77 12.80
CA VAL A 310 -8.45 3.92 12.72
C VAL A 310 -7.57 3.83 11.48
N ARG A 311 -7.45 4.96 10.78
CA ARG A 311 -6.61 5.14 9.59
C ARG A 311 -5.15 4.88 9.96
N ILE A 312 -4.51 3.94 9.25
CA ILE A 312 -3.08 3.61 9.37
C ILE A 312 -2.26 4.13 8.18
N ILE A 313 -2.89 4.32 7.03
CA ILE A 313 -2.25 4.69 5.76
C ILE A 313 -3.11 5.73 5.06
N ASP A 314 -2.50 6.80 4.57
CA ASP A 314 -3.04 7.57 3.46
C ASP A 314 -2.26 7.22 2.20
N ALA A 315 -2.96 6.95 1.10
CA ALA A 315 -2.35 6.84 -0.23
C ALA A 315 -3.41 7.21 -1.27
N SER A 316 -3.24 8.36 -1.92
CA SER A 316 -4.25 8.92 -2.84
C SER A 316 -3.59 9.77 -3.92
N LYS A 317 -4.23 9.87 -5.08
CA LYS A 317 -3.92 10.86 -6.11
C LYS A 317 -5.10 11.81 -6.37
N ILE A 318 -4.81 12.97 -6.96
CA ILE A 318 -5.79 13.91 -7.51
C ILE A 318 -5.46 14.10 -8.98
N ASP A 319 -6.43 13.85 -9.86
CA ASP A 319 -6.29 14.12 -11.29
C ASP A 319 -6.29 15.63 -11.57
N LEU A 320 -5.34 16.13 -12.36
CA LEU A 320 -5.19 17.56 -12.64
C LEU A 320 -6.05 18.05 -13.83
N THR A 321 -6.88 17.19 -14.42
CA THR A 321 -7.84 17.57 -15.48
C THR A 321 -9.26 17.69 -14.94
N HIS A 322 -9.68 16.74 -14.10
CA HIS A 322 -11.04 16.65 -13.54
C HIS A 322 -11.10 17.00 -12.06
N PHE A 323 -9.96 17.20 -11.40
CA PHE A 323 -9.85 17.63 -10.01
C PHE A 323 -10.49 16.64 -9.02
N ASN A 324 -10.63 15.36 -9.41
CA ASN A 324 -11.17 14.32 -8.54
C ASN A 324 -10.04 13.54 -7.84
N SER A 325 -10.26 13.22 -6.56
CA SER A 325 -9.37 12.34 -5.81
C SER A 325 -9.71 10.87 -6.04
N SER A 326 -8.69 10.02 -6.05
CA SER A 326 -8.80 8.56 -6.07
C SER A 326 -7.77 7.92 -5.12
N GLU A 327 -8.15 6.81 -4.50
CA GLU A 327 -7.30 6.05 -3.59
C GLU A 327 -6.24 5.25 -4.38
N LEU A 328 -5.01 5.19 -3.86
CA LEU A 328 -3.89 4.41 -4.42
C LEU A 328 -3.69 3.12 -3.62
N THR A 329 -3.19 2.07 -4.27
CA THR A 329 -2.71 0.86 -3.62
C THR A 329 -1.44 1.16 -2.80
N ASN A 330 -1.40 0.79 -1.52
CA ASN A 330 -0.21 0.94 -0.66
C ASN A 330 -0.20 -0.15 0.44
N PHE A 331 1.00 -0.66 0.78
CA PHE A 331 1.18 -1.76 1.75
C PHE A 331 1.74 -1.33 3.12
N GLY A 332 1.69 -0.04 3.45
CA GLY A 332 2.23 0.52 4.69
C GLY A 332 3.69 1.00 4.59
N ASP A 333 4.14 1.35 3.38
CA ASP A 333 5.40 2.09 3.18
C ASP A 333 5.11 3.27 2.26
N ALA A 334 5.20 4.49 2.80
CA ALA A 334 4.96 5.71 2.03
C ALA A 334 6.11 6.02 1.06
N SER A 335 7.28 5.39 1.22
CA SER A 335 8.43 5.54 0.32
C SER A 335 8.34 4.74 -0.97
N VAL A 336 7.32 3.88 -1.12
CA VAL A 336 7.06 3.10 -2.33
C VAL A 336 5.72 3.48 -2.92
N LEU A 337 5.69 3.94 -4.17
CA LEU A 337 4.47 4.15 -4.94
C LEU A 337 4.11 2.87 -5.68
N ILE A 338 2.81 2.54 -5.76
CA ILE A 338 2.33 1.35 -6.47
C ILE A 338 1.42 1.79 -7.62
N ILE A 339 1.77 1.36 -8.83
CA ILE A 339 1.06 1.67 -10.09
C ILE A 339 0.90 0.35 -10.84
N ASP A 340 -0.34 0.00 -11.21
CA ASP A 340 -0.71 -1.29 -11.82
C ASP A 340 -0.01 -2.48 -11.11
N GLY A 341 -0.07 -2.51 -9.78
CA GLY A 341 0.58 -3.51 -8.92
C GLY A 341 2.12 -3.52 -8.88
N LYS A 342 2.81 -2.71 -9.70
CA LYS A 342 4.28 -2.59 -9.70
C LYS A 342 4.76 -1.50 -8.73
N LYS A 343 5.91 -1.76 -8.09
CA LYS A 343 6.55 -0.87 -7.11
C LYS A 343 7.49 0.14 -7.78
N MET A 344 7.44 1.40 -7.34
CA MET A 344 8.37 2.47 -7.67
C MET A 344 8.93 3.04 -6.36
N ASP A 345 10.25 2.90 -6.14
CA ASP A 345 10.92 3.46 -4.96
C ASP A 345 11.12 4.98 -5.13
N LEU A 346 10.56 5.76 -4.21
CA LEU A 346 10.56 7.22 -4.21
C LEU A 346 11.77 7.83 -3.48
N ALA A 347 12.61 7.04 -2.82
CA ALA A 347 13.75 7.54 -2.06
C ALA A 347 14.90 7.99 -2.96
N GLY A 348 15.65 9.00 -2.53
CA GLY A 348 16.88 9.46 -3.18
C GLY A 348 17.58 10.56 -2.38
N THR A 349 18.69 11.06 -2.92
CA THR A 349 19.59 12.01 -2.24
C THR A 349 19.07 13.44 -2.23
N ASP A 350 18.34 13.82 -3.27
CA ASP A 350 18.00 15.21 -3.52
C ASP A 350 16.74 15.60 -2.74
N PHE A 351 16.50 16.89 -2.59
CA PHE A 351 15.32 17.44 -1.92
C PHE A 351 14.00 16.85 -2.50
N LYS A 352 13.89 16.87 -3.83
CA LYS A 352 12.87 16.18 -4.64
C LYS A 352 13.59 15.18 -5.54
N ASN A 353 13.03 13.99 -5.70
CA ASN A 353 13.64 12.94 -6.52
C ASN A 353 12.71 12.57 -7.68
N SER A 354 13.20 12.68 -8.91
CA SER A 354 12.50 12.19 -10.09
C SER A 354 12.74 10.69 -10.28
N LYS A 355 11.68 9.95 -10.58
CA LYS A 355 11.68 8.49 -10.75
C LYS A 355 10.91 8.13 -12.01
N THR A 356 11.52 7.30 -12.85
CA THR A 356 10.93 6.82 -14.10
C THR A 356 10.91 5.30 -14.08
N ILE A 357 9.80 4.69 -14.48
CA ILE A 357 9.64 3.24 -14.58
C ILE A 357 8.72 2.88 -15.76
N GLU A 358 8.96 1.72 -16.38
CA GLU A 358 8.09 1.18 -17.43
C GLU A 358 7.10 0.15 -16.89
N ILE A 359 5.82 0.41 -17.14
CA ILE A 359 4.69 -0.36 -16.62
C ILE A 359 3.77 -0.64 -17.80
N ASN A 360 3.66 -1.90 -18.21
CA ASN A 360 2.72 -2.36 -19.24
C ASN A 360 2.83 -1.57 -20.58
N GLY A 361 4.06 -1.20 -20.96
CA GLY A 361 4.35 -0.39 -22.17
C GLY A 361 4.21 1.12 -21.98
N LYS A 362 3.87 1.60 -20.76
CA LYS A 362 3.76 3.01 -20.41
C LYS A 362 4.98 3.46 -19.59
N THR A 363 5.55 4.60 -19.94
CA THR A 363 6.59 5.26 -19.12
C THR A 363 5.93 6.13 -18.07
N MET A 364 5.95 5.70 -16.81
CA MET A 364 5.43 6.48 -15.68
C MET A 364 6.56 7.28 -15.03
N VAL A 365 6.30 8.56 -14.75
CA VAL A 365 7.25 9.47 -14.10
C VAL A 365 6.61 10.04 -12.83
N ALA A 366 7.32 9.99 -11.71
CA ALA A 366 6.93 10.63 -10.47
C ALA A 366 8.06 11.54 -9.96
N VAL A 367 7.71 12.74 -9.49
CA VAL A 367 8.62 13.63 -8.78
C VAL A 367 8.20 13.64 -7.32
N ALA A 368 8.99 12.97 -6.48
CA ALA A 368 8.67 12.75 -5.08
C ALA A 368 9.44 13.68 -4.14
N CYS A 369 8.68 14.49 -3.41
CA CYS A 369 9.12 15.19 -2.21
C CYS A 369 8.79 14.36 -0.96
N CYS A 370 9.63 14.28 0.09
CA CYS A 370 10.94 14.90 0.20
C CYS A 370 11.93 13.98 0.94
N SER A 371 13.24 14.27 0.86
CA SER A 371 14.31 13.39 1.38
C SER A 371 14.37 13.23 2.90
N ASN A 372 13.99 14.25 3.66
CA ASN A 372 13.84 14.19 5.14
C ASN A 372 12.49 13.58 5.60
N LEU A 373 11.49 13.46 4.72
CA LEU A 373 10.16 13.02 5.09
C LEU A 373 10.13 11.49 5.08
N GLU A 374 10.38 10.88 6.23
CA GLU A 374 10.64 9.43 6.28
C GLU A 374 9.37 8.57 6.25
N TYR A 375 8.27 9.12 6.76
CA TYR A 375 6.98 8.44 6.93
C TYR A 375 5.89 8.96 5.99
N MET A 376 6.25 9.80 5.02
CA MET A 376 5.33 10.33 4.01
C MET A 376 6.09 10.74 2.73
N LYS A 377 5.40 10.69 1.59
CA LYS A 377 5.88 11.20 0.31
C LYS A 377 4.74 11.85 -0.46
N PHE A 378 5.08 12.78 -1.33
CA PHE A 378 4.12 13.44 -2.20
C PHE A 378 4.76 14.01 -3.46
N GLY A 379 3.93 14.49 -4.37
CA GLY A 379 4.37 15.34 -5.46
C GLY A 379 3.58 15.05 -6.73
N GLN A 380 4.26 15.12 -7.88
CA GLN A 380 3.65 14.98 -9.20
C GLN A 380 3.80 13.55 -9.72
N LEU A 381 2.81 13.05 -10.45
CA LEU A 381 2.79 11.75 -11.13
C LEU A 381 2.12 11.89 -12.50
N TRP A 382 2.77 11.45 -13.57
CA TRP A 382 2.22 11.48 -14.93
C TRP A 382 2.72 10.32 -15.80
N GLN A 383 2.02 10.08 -16.91
CA GLN A 383 2.48 9.21 -17.99
C GLN A 383 3.22 10.06 -19.03
N LYS A 384 4.44 9.67 -19.40
CA LYS A 384 5.20 10.30 -20.49
C LYS A 384 4.88 9.62 -21.82
N GLU A 385 4.47 10.41 -22.82
CA GLU A 385 4.30 9.99 -24.21
C GLU A 385 5.10 10.92 -25.13
N GLY A 386 6.31 10.47 -25.52
CA GLY A 386 7.25 11.31 -26.26
C GLY A 386 7.67 12.54 -25.46
N GLU A 387 7.38 13.72 -26.00
CA GLU A 387 7.59 15.02 -25.33
C GLU A 387 6.36 15.49 -24.52
N THR A 388 5.25 14.77 -24.59
CA THR A 388 3.98 15.14 -23.91
C THR A 388 3.77 14.38 -22.61
N ALA A 389 3.01 14.99 -21.69
CA ALA A 389 2.60 14.39 -20.43
C ALA A 389 1.08 14.19 -20.39
N LYS A 390 0.64 12.97 -20.08
CA LYS A 390 -0.76 12.58 -19.89
C LYS A 390 -1.04 12.16 -18.46
N ASP A 391 -2.31 12.13 -18.10
CA ASP A 391 -2.82 11.68 -16.79
C ASP A 391 -2.08 12.36 -15.63
N ASN A 392 -1.80 13.66 -15.80
CA ASN A 392 -1.09 14.48 -14.83
C ASN A 392 -1.88 14.48 -13.53
N SER A 393 -1.22 14.10 -12.45
CA SER A 393 -1.83 13.96 -11.13
C SER A 393 -0.87 14.42 -10.04
N LEU A 394 -1.44 14.81 -8.89
CA LEU A 394 -0.69 14.98 -7.66
C LEU A 394 -0.94 13.78 -6.75
N PHE A 395 0.08 13.28 -6.06
CA PHE A 395 -0.05 12.15 -5.13
C PHE A 395 0.34 12.51 -3.69
N LEU A 396 -0.20 11.74 -2.75
CA LEU A 396 0.14 11.71 -1.34
C LEU A 396 0.24 10.26 -0.89
N GLN A 397 1.26 9.93 -0.10
CA GLN A 397 1.34 8.72 0.71
C GLN A 397 1.84 9.04 2.12
N GLY A 398 1.33 8.38 3.15
CA GLY A 398 1.74 8.62 4.53
C GLY A 398 1.38 7.49 5.50
N GLU A 399 2.32 7.14 6.38
CA GLU A 399 2.19 6.16 7.47
C GLU A 399 1.72 6.87 8.74
N ARG A 400 0.44 6.69 9.10
CA ARG A 400 -0.21 7.43 10.19
C ARG A 400 0.45 7.16 11.54
N THR A 401 0.56 8.21 12.35
CA THR A 401 0.84 8.08 13.78
C THR A 401 -0.27 7.27 14.44
N THR A 402 0.10 6.37 15.36
CA THR A 402 -0.86 5.63 16.19
C THR A 402 -1.55 6.56 17.20
N THR A 403 -2.85 6.39 17.44
CA THR A 403 -3.67 7.35 18.20
C THR A 403 -3.22 7.55 19.65
N ASP A 404 -2.59 6.55 20.25
CA ASP A 404 -1.95 6.59 21.58
C ASP A 404 -0.66 7.42 21.61
N LYS A 405 0.02 7.59 20.46
CA LYS A 405 1.27 8.36 20.29
C LYS A 405 1.07 9.77 19.73
N MET A 406 -0.19 10.22 19.67
CA MET A 406 -0.52 11.61 19.41
C MET A 406 -0.16 12.48 20.61
N PRO A 407 0.45 13.67 20.43
CA PRO A 407 0.68 14.59 21.54
C PRO A 407 -0.63 14.96 22.23
N LYS A 408 -0.65 14.94 23.57
CA LYS A 408 -1.85 15.24 24.38
C LYS A 408 -2.10 16.74 24.57
N GLY A 409 -1.16 17.58 24.13
CA GLY A 409 -1.16 19.02 24.31
C GLY A 409 0.11 19.64 23.73
N GLY A 410 0.24 20.96 23.84
CA GLY A 410 1.35 21.74 23.31
C GLY A 410 1.06 22.38 21.95
N ASN A 411 1.78 23.48 21.70
CA ASN A 411 1.75 24.24 20.45
C ASN A 411 3.02 23.95 19.66
N TYR A 412 2.87 23.56 18.41
CA TYR A 412 3.98 23.18 17.54
C TYR A 412 3.87 23.92 16.21
N LYS A 413 4.99 24.53 15.80
CA LYS A 413 5.15 25.07 14.46
C LYS A 413 5.60 23.95 13.53
N TYR A 414 4.99 23.89 12.37
CA TYR A 414 5.45 23.08 11.26
C TYR A 414 5.64 23.97 10.03
N ILE A 415 6.66 23.69 9.22
CA ILE A 415 7.14 24.53 8.11
C ILE A 415 7.43 23.61 6.90
N GLY A 416 7.45 24.09 5.67
CA GLY A 416 7.85 23.27 4.52
C GLY A 416 7.35 23.76 3.19
N THR A 417 6.93 22.84 2.31
CA THR A 417 6.53 23.17 0.94
C THR A 417 5.29 22.40 0.45
N TRP A 418 4.94 22.52 -0.84
CA TRP A 418 3.70 21.99 -1.44
C TRP A 418 3.72 21.92 -2.97
N ASP A 419 2.82 21.12 -3.57
CA ASP A 419 2.62 21.01 -5.01
C ASP A 419 1.14 21.25 -5.40
N ALA A 420 0.91 21.83 -6.58
CA ALA A 420 -0.35 22.51 -6.86
C ALA A 420 -0.72 22.61 -8.34
N LEU A 421 -2.03 22.67 -8.61
CA LEU A 421 -2.56 23.31 -9.81
C LEU A 421 -3.82 24.12 -9.47
N VAL A 422 -3.83 25.38 -9.91
CA VAL A 422 -5.01 26.24 -9.93
C VAL A 422 -5.31 26.60 -11.37
N SER A 423 -6.53 26.36 -11.85
CA SER A 423 -6.92 26.67 -13.23
C SER A 423 -8.17 27.54 -13.30
N LYS A 424 -8.04 28.67 -14.00
CA LYS A 424 -9.14 29.59 -14.35
C LYS A 424 -8.77 30.32 -15.66
N GLY A 425 -8.84 29.61 -16.77
CA GLY A 425 -8.45 30.11 -18.10
C GLY A 425 -6.94 30.11 -18.36
N THR A 426 -6.14 30.48 -17.35
CA THR A 426 -4.70 30.16 -17.27
C THR A 426 -4.44 29.22 -16.09
N ASN A 427 -3.23 28.67 -16.02
CA ASN A 427 -2.77 27.76 -14.97
C ASN A 427 -1.72 28.44 -14.09
N TRP A 428 -1.87 28.33 -12.77
CA TRP A 428 -0.84 28.67 -11.78
C TRP A 428 -0.43 27.38 -11.05
N ILE A 429 0.87 27.22 -10.81
CA ILE A 429 1.48 25.99 -10.28
C ILE A 429 2.42 26.41 -9.15
N ALA A 430 2.28 25.76 -8.00
CA ALA A 430 3.33 25.67 -6.98
C ALA A 430 4.06 24.34 -7.13
N GLU A 431 5.38 24.38 -7.01
CA GLU A 431 6.25 23.21 -7.13
C GLU A 431 7.15 23.12 -5.90
N ALA A 432 7.17 21.98 -5.23
CA ALA A 432 7.80 21.88 -3.91
C ALA A 432 9.30 22.27 -3.93
N ASP A 433 9.74 23.13 -3.01
CA ASP A 433 11.12 23.66 -2.96
C ASP A 433 11.67 23.86 -1.52
N ASN A 434 12.99 24.03 -1.39
CA ASN A 434 13.70 24.12 -0.10
C ASN A 434 13.88 25.55 0.44
N ASN A 435 13.34 26.56 -0.23
CA ASN A 435 13.54 27.95 0.13
C ASN A 435 12.53 28.36 1.22
N ARG A 436 12.95 28.17 2.48
CA ARG A 436 12.18 28.53 3.68
C ARG A 436 11.88 30.03 3.83
N GLU A 437 12.49 30.90 3.03
CA GLU A 437 12.32 32.35 3.13
C GLU A 437 11.36 32.91 2.09
N SER A 438 11.50 32.49 0.84
CA SER A 438 10.79 33.05 -0.31
C SER A 438 10.39 32.00 -1.36
N GLY A 439 10.45 30.70 -1.02
CA GLY A 439 9.92 29.62 -1.86
C GLY A 439 8.41 29.45 -1.76
N TYR A 440 7.91 28.37 -2.35
CA TYR A 440 6.55 27.87 -2.14
C TYR A 440 6.43 27.30 -0.71
N ARG A 441 6.27 28.19 0.27
CA ARG A 441 6.26 27.83 1.69
C ARG A 441 4.89 27.33 2.13
N SER A 442 4.88 26.33 2.99
CA SER A 442 3.79 26.03 3.90
C SER A 442 4.23 26.35 5.34
N GLU A 443 3.35 26.94 6.13
CA GLU A 443 3.57 27.25 7.55
C GLU A 443 2.28 27.00 8.33
N PHE A 444 2.33 26.18 9.38
CA PHE A 444 1.14 25.86 10.16
C PHE A 444 1.42 25.81 11.67
N ASP A 445 0.43 26.26 12.42
CA ASP A 445 0.41 26.34 13.87
C ASP A 445 -0.59 25.30 14.38
N VAL A 446 -0.08 24.28 15.08
CA VAL A 446 -0.88 23.15 15.58
C VAL A 446 -0.93 23.18 17.10
N ASN A 447 -2.15 23.24 17.63
CA ASN A 447 -2.42 23.15 19.06
C ASN A 447 -3.14 21.83 19.35
N PHE A 448 -2.42 20.88 19.96
CA PHE A 448 -2.99 19.57 20.29
C PHE A 448 -3.95 19.61 21.48
N GLY A 449 -3.85 20.61 22.36
CA GLY A 449 -4.76 20.79 23.50
C GLY A 449 -6.14 21.24 23.03
N ASP A 450 -6.19 22.29 22.20
CA ASP A 450 -7.42 22.82 21.60
C ASP A 450 -7.91 21.98 20.41
N LYS A 451 -7.12 21.00 19.97
CA LYS A 451 -7.33 20.18 18.76
C LYS A 451 -7.51 21.04 17.50
N LYS A 452 -6.68 22.08 17.35
CA LYS A 452 -6.73 23.04 16.23
C LYS A 452 -5.49 22.98 15.35
N VAL A 453 -5.71 23.24 14.08
CA VAL A 453 -4.71 23.33 13.02
C VAL A 453 -5.00 24.60 12.22
N SER A 454 -4.09 25.57 12.26
CA SER A 454 -4.16 26.81 11.48
C SER A 454 -3.02 26.85 10.48
N GLY A 455 -3.29 27.28 9.25
CA GLY A 455 -2.36 27.11 8.14
C GLY A 455 -2.26 28.25 7.15
N LYS A 456 -1.09 28.34 6.52
CA LYS A 456 -0.71 29.34 5.51
C LYS A 456 0.08 28.64 4.40
N LEU A 457 -0.35 28.81 3.16
CA LEU A 457 0.35 28.38 1.96
C LEU A 457 0.72 29.62 1.14
N PHE A 458 1.99 29.76 0.78
CA PHE A 458 2.56 30.93 0.13
C PHE A 458 2.97 30.63 -1.32
N ASP A 459 2.79 31.63 -2.17
CA ASP A 459 3.42 31.70 -3.49
C ASP A 459 4.91 32.06 -3.32
N LYS A 460 5.73 31.74 -4.33
CA LYS A 460 7.13 32.08 -4.40
C LYS A 460 7.32 33.60 -4.41
N GLY A 461 8.12 34.11 -3.48
CA GLY A 461 8.27 35.54 -3.20
C GLY A 461 7.06 36.21 -2.53
N GLY A 462 5.96 35.47 -2.29
CA GLY A 462 4.73 36.01 -1.71
C GLY A 462 4.88 36.37 -0.23
N VAL A 463 4.63 37.64 0.11
CA VAL A 463 4.63 38.12 1.52
C VAL A 463 3.40 37.60 2.28
N ASN A 464 2.24 37.57 1.62
CA ASN A 464 0.98 37.05 2.16
C ASN A 464 0.70 35.64 1.63
N PRO A 465 0.00 34.78 2.39
CA PRO A 465 -0.39 33.47 1.91
C PRO A 465 -1.49 33.57 0.84
N VAL A 466 -1.38 32.73 -0.18
CA VAL A 466 -2.44 32.54 -1.21
C VAL A 466 -3.60 31.71 -0.68
N PHE A 467 -3.34 30.75 0.22
CA PHE A 467 -4.37 29.99 0.93
C PHE A 467 -4.14 29.99 2.43
N THR A 468 -5.24 30.07 3.17
CA THR A 468 -5.30 29.83 4.61
C THR A 468 -6.11 28.58 4.89
N VAL A 469 -5.75 27.84 5.93
CA VAL A 469 -6.43 26.60 6.37
C VAL A 469 -6.87 26.75 7.82
N ASP A 470 -8.11 26.37 8.11
CA ASP A 470 -8.61 26.16 9.48
C ASP A 470 -9.16 24.73 9.56
N ALA A 471 -8.62 23.93 10.48
CA ALA A 471 -9.00 22.53 10.65
C ALA A 471 -8.96 22.06 12.10
N LYS A 472 -9.70 20.99 12.37
CA LYS A 472 -9.87 20.38 13.70
C LYS A 472 -9.28 18.97 13.73
N ILE A 473 -8.47 18.69 14.74
CA ILE A 473 -7.85 17.37 14.98
C ILE A 473 -8.90 16.38 15.46
N ASN A 474 -8.95 15.21 14.82
CA ASN A 474 -9.72 14.05 15.24
C ASN A 474 -8.88 12.77 15.08
N GLY A 475 -8.73 12.00 16.16
CA GLY A 475 -7.84 10.85 16.20
C GLY A 475 -6.40 11.21 15.81
N ASN A 476 -5.87 10.54 14.78
CA ASN A 476 -4.55 10.77 14.19
C ASN A 476 -4.60 11.57 12.86
N GLY A 477 -5.66 12.35 12.66
CA GLY A 477 -5.82 13.23 11.51
C GLY A 477 -6.58 14.49 11.85
N PHE A 478 -7.00 15.22 10.83
CA PHE A 478 -7.79 16.43 10.98
C PHE A 478 -8.64 16.67 9.72
N THR A 479 -9.72 17.43 9.89
CA THR A 479 -10.58 17.88 8.78
C THR A 479 -10.95 19.34 8.97
N GLY A 480 -11.17 20.06 7.86
CA GLY A 480 -11.37 21.51 7.92
C GLY A 480 -11.70 22.14 6.58
N LYS A 481 -11.31 23.40 6.42
CA LYS A 481 -11.56 24.22 5.22
C LYS A 481 -10.32 25.03 4.83
N ALA A 482 -10.11 25.20 3.53
CA ALA A 482 -9.17 26.16 2.97
C ALA A 482 -9.90 27.29 2.23
N LYS A 483 -9.30 28.48 2.24
CA LYS A 483 -9.80 29.66 1.54
C LYS A 483 -8.66 30.60 1.12
N THR A 484 -8.91 31.40 0.08
CA THR A 484 -8.09 32.57 -0.25
C THR A 484 -8.39 33.75 0.69
N SER A 485 -7.68 34.86 0.52
CA SER A 485 -8.16 36.17 1.00
C SER A 485 -9.47 36.58 0.31
N ASP A 486 -10.16 37.58 0.87
CA ASP A 486 -11.38 38.17 0.27
C ASP A 486 -11.11 38.84 -1.08
N THR A 487 -9.87 39.28 -1.32
CA THR A 487 -9.39 39.82 -2.61
C THR A 487 -8.97 38.73 -3.61
N GLY A 488 -8.73 37.50 -3.15
CA GLY A 488 -8.14 36.43 -3.96
C GLY A 488 -6.67 36.70 -4.31
N PHE A 489 -6.15 35.94 -5.27
CA PHE A 489 -4.82 36.14 -5.85
C PHE A 489 -4.85 36.01 -7.38
N ALA A 490 -3.88 36.63 -8.06
CA ALA A 490 -3.75 36.56 -9.51
C ALA A 490 -2.99 35.29 -9.92
N LEU A 491 -3.42 34.61 -10.99
CA LEU A 491 -2.71 33.45 -11.55
C LEU A 491 -1.49 33.84 -12.40
N ASP A 492 -1.54 35.04 -12.97
CA ASP A 492 -0.47 35.64 -13.76
C ASP A 492 -0.16 37.01 -13.13
N SER A 493 0.90 37.08 -12.33
CA SER A 493 1.32 38.31 -11.66
C SER A 493 1.86 39.38 -12.62
N GLY A 494 2.12 39.03 -13.88
CA GLY A 494 2.50 39.96 -14.95
C GLY A 494 1.31 40.56 -15.71
N SER A 495 0.07 40.15 -15.43
CA SER A 495 -1.10 40.49 -16.25
C SER A 495 -2.32 40.90 -15.43
N SER A 496 -2.81 42.12 -15.66
CA SER A 496 -4.07 42.62 -15.12
C SER A 496 -5.31 42.19 -15.92
N ARG A 497 -5.17 41.28 -16.91
CA ARG A 497 -6.24 40.88 -17.82
C ARG A 497 -7.29 39.94 -17.22
N TYR A 498 -7.00 39.33 -16.07
CA TYR A 498 -7.83 38.27 -15.48
C TYR A 498 -8.20 38.60 -14.04
N ASP A 499 -9.46 38.39 -13.68
CA ASP A 499 -9.93 38.51 -12.30
C ASP A 499 -9.22 37.50 -11.40
N ASN A 500 -8.77 37.97 -10.22
CA ASN A 500 -8.25 37.13 -9.15
C ASN A 500 -9.12 35.88 -8.90
N VAL A 501 -8.47 34.78 -8.57
CA VAL A 501 -9.14 33.56 -8.16
C VAL A 501 -9.45 33.63 -6.68
N LYS A 502 -10.67 33.25 -6.34
CA LYS A 502 -11.18 33.21 -4.98
C LYS A 502 -11.71 31.82 -4.70
N PHE A 503 -11.32 31.29 -3.55
CA PHE A 503 -11.83 30.02 -3.05
C PHE A 503 -12.30 30.21 -1.62
N SER A 504 -13.47 29.67 -1.32
CA SER A 504 -14.06 29.63 0.02
C SER A 504 -14.45 28.20 0.36
N ASP A 505 -14.21 27.82 1.61
CA ASP A 505 -14.73 26.59 2.21
C ASP A 505 -14.35 25.27 1.50
N VAL A 506 -13.20 25.23 0.81
CA VAL A 506 -12.71 24.01 0.14
C VAL A 506 -12.31 22.95 1.17
N ALA A 507 -12.80 21.72 1.04
CA ALA A 507 -12.72 20.71 2.09
C ALA A 507 -11.29 20.17 2.31
N VAL A 508 -10.74 20.38 3.51
CA VAL A 508 -9.42 19.90 3.94
C VAL A 508 -9.54 18.56 4.64
N ASN A 509 -8.76 17.56 4.21
CA ASN A 509 -8.62 16.27 4.90
C ASN A 509 -7.14 15.96 5.13
N GLY A 510 -6.75 15.45 6.29
CA GLY A 510 -5.35 15.13 6.51
C GLY A 510 -5.02 14.24 7.71
N GLY A 511 -3.72 13.96 7.83
CA GLY A 511 -3.15 12.95 8.72
C GLY A 511 -1.84 13.40 9.37
N PHE A 512 -1.59 12.93 10.59
CA PHE A 512 -0.28 13.01 11.25
C PHE A 512 0.48 11.70 11.00
N TYR A 513 1.79 11.78 10.75
CA TYR A 513 2.59 10.65 10.27
C TYR A 513 3.84 10.38 11.14
N GLY A 514 4.26 9.12 11.14
CA GLY A 514 5.45 8.65 11.83
C GLY A 514 5.26 8.31 13.32
N PRO A 515 6.36 7.99 14.05
CA PRO A 515 6.31 7.32 15.35
C PRO A 515 5.67 8.14 16.48
N THR A 516 5.69 9.46 16.38
CA THR A 516 5.11 10.41 17.35
C THR A 516 4.48 11.57 16.59
N GLY A 517 3.24 11.92 16.91
CA GLY A 517 2.44 12.87 16.10
C GLY A 517 2.92 14.33 16.11
N SER A 518 4.02 14.61 16.81
CA SER A 518 4.72 15.90 16.84
C SER A 518 5.66 16.15 15.65
N ARG A 519 5.75 15.23 14.67
CA ARG A 519 6.91 15.19 13.73
C ARG A 519 6.59 15.29 12.23
N ALA A 520 5.37 15.00 11.76
CA ALA A 520 4.95 15.25 10.38
C ALA A 520 3.42 15.21 10.23
N TRP A 521 2.85 15.99 9.29
CA TRP A 521 1.43 15.90 8.90
C TRP A 521 1.15 16.53 7.53
N ARG A 522 0.03 16.16 6.86
CA ARG A 522 -0.33 16.68 5.52
C ARG A 522 -1.83 16.80 5.23
N THR A 523 -2.21 17.75 4.36
CA THR A 523 -3.57 18.05 3.85
C THR A 523 -3.75 17.63 2.39
N ILE A 524 -4.96 17.15 2.07
CA ILE A 524 -5.55 16.97 0.74
C ILE A 524 -6.67 18.00 0.57
N LEU A 525 -6.69 18.70 -0.58
CA LEU A 525 -7.81 19.53 -1.05
C LEU A 525 -8.28 18.99 -2.40
N PRO A 526 -9.52 18.46 -2.51
CA PRO A 526 -10.18 18.19 -3.79
C PRO A 526 -10.79 19.45 -4.41
#